data_AF-A0A8J3HNP9-F1
#
_entry.id   AF-A0A8J3HNP9-F1
#
_cell.length_a   1.000
_cell.length_b   1.000
_cell.length_c   1.000
_cell.angle_alpha   90.00
_cell.angle_beta   90.00
_cell.angle_gamma   90.00
#
_symmetry.space_group_name_H-M   'P 1'
#
loop_
_entity.id
_entity.type
_entity.pdbx_description
1 polymer ?
#
loop_
_entity_poly.entity_id
_entity_poly.type
_entity_poly.pdbx_seq_one_letter_code
_entity_poly.pdbx_strand_id
1 'polypeptide(L)'
;MTESPDAYVRTRRYVMGAESTRGRYFKLLGGGTFADLPREQRSRFVADLCRDARTVDDADLTDMLSLPNWRPRLTAAWLIGIDRRTGFRDRLAELLLASELAFAGKGYAYALLRFGRPEDAVVLSAYLDRYLPRLDCPYDQGYVMSALLHLDDTRGTTAAARFLVPGGPWKSRYGDADPGAMCDRIRHAEQLIQAEQVRTAGVTLVEHFVLEWSDGGTHLAGLVTEWVRDGEPDLPHAISLLADAVASLGRRGLIEVYADGPVPTDQIGPLVADPSRWSPDAPADHAVAVSLTEAGAAFL
;
A
#
# COMPACT_ATOMS: atom_id res chain seq x y z
N MET A 1 15.52 -31.92 3.86
CA MET A 1 15.18 -30.98 4.94
C MET A 1 13.77 -31.33 5.39
N THR A 2 13.67 -32.06 6.48
CA THR A 2 12.42 -32.66 6.96
C THR A 2 11.51 -31.55 7.50
N GLU A 3 10.27 -31.48 7.01
CA GLU A 3 9.27 -30.53 7.48
C GLU A 3 9.15 -30.62 9.00
N SER A 4 9.22 -29.49 9.72
CA SER A 4 8.73 -29.45 11.10
C SER A 4 7.20 -29.40 11.01
N PRO A 5 6.47 -30.47 11.38
CA PRO A 5 5.01 -30.51 11.26
C PRO A 5 4.34 -29.34 12.01
N ASP A 6 5.02 -28.85 13.04
CA ASP A 6 4.55 -27.80 13.94
C ASP A 6 4.44 -26.44 13.25
N ALA A 7 5.40 -26.08 12.39
CA ALA A 7 5.40 -24.80 11.69
C ALA A 7 4.23 -24.71 10.67
N TYR A 8 3.97 -25.80 9.94
CA TYR A 8 2.86 -25.84 8.98
C TYR A 8 1.51 -25.80 9.70
N VAL A 9 1.34 -26.55 10.78
CA VAL A 9 0.08 -26.58 11.55
C VAL A 9 -0.20 -25.21 12.17
N ARG A 10 0.79 -24.56 12.77
CA ARG A 10 0.66 -23.25 13.40
C ARG A 10 0.31 -22.15 12.39
N THR A 11 0.98 -22.14 11.25
CA THR A 11 0.80 -21.10 10.23
C THR A 11 -0.39 -21.34 9.30
N ARG A 12 -0.99 -22.55 9.34
CA ARG A 12 -2.14 -22.95 8.51
C ARG A 12 -3.31 -21.97 8.61
N ARG A 13 -3.57 -21.39 9.79
CA ARG A 13 -4.66 -20.42 9.98
C ARG A 13 -4.55 -19.21 9.05
N TYR A 14 -3.32 -18.73 8.81
CA TYR A 14 -3.07 -17.59 7.92
C TYR A 14 -3.24 -17.98 6.46
N VAL A 15 -2.79 -19.18 6.08
CA VAL A 15 -2.86 -19.69 4.70
C VAL A 15 -4.28 -20.01 4.29
N MET A 16 -5.09 -20.54 5.21
CA MET A 16 -6.49 -20.87 4.96
C MET A 16 -7.42 -19.68 5.18
N GLY A 17 -7.15 -18.81 6.16
CA GLY A 17 -8.07 -17.76 6.59
C GLY A 17 -9.28 -18.31 7.36
N ALA A 18 -9.95 -17.46 8.13
CA ALA A 18 -11.06 -17.87 9.00
C ALA A 18 -12.29 -18.40 8.23
N GLU A 19 -12.59 -17.85 7.05
CA GLU A 19 -13.84 -18.12 6.33
C GLU A 19 -13.69 -18.96 5.05
N SER A 20 -12.49 -19.41 4.67
CA SER A 20 -12.30 -20.00 3.33
C SER A 20 -12.38 -21.53 3.29
N THR A 21 -13.34 -22.05 2.54
CA THR A 21 -13.41 -23.48 2.17
C THR A 21 -12.33 -23.89 1.16
N ARG A 22 -11.80 -22.94 0.37
CA ARG A 22 -10.72 -23.19 -0.62
C ARG A 22 -9.34 -22.70 -0.17
N GLY A 23 -9.24 -21.94 0.92
CA GLY A 23 -8.03 -21.30 1.42
C GLY A 23 -7.85 -19.84 0.94
N ARG A 24 -7.21 -18.99 1.75
CA ARG A 24 -6.98 -17.56 1.49
C ARG A 24 -6.08 -17.33 0.27
N TYR A 25 -5.06 -18.18 0.10
CA TYR A 25 -4.07 -18.05 -0.97
C TYR A 25 -4.67 -17.97 -2.39
N PHE A 26 -5.84 -18.58 -2.65
CA PHE A 26 -6.52 -18.45 -3.94
C PHE A 26 -7.03 -17.04 -4.22
N LYS A 27 -7.51 -16.35 -3.18
CA LYS A 27 -8.01 -14.97 -3.26
C LYS A 27 -6.86 -13.96 -3.36
N LEU A 28 -5.66 -14.34 -2.91
CA LEU A 28 -4.43 -13.55 -3.06
C LEU A 28 -3.75 -13.76 -4.41
N LEU A 29 -4.02 -14.91 -5.06
CA LEU A 29 -3.43 -15.24 -6.34
C LEU A 29 -3.79 -14.18 -7.38
N GLY A 30 -2.89 -13.99 -8.33
CA GLY A 30 -3.15 -13.13 -9.47
C GLY A 30 -3.16 -11.63 -9.17
N GLY A 31 -2.53 -11.18 -8.08
CA GLY A 31 -2.46 -9.77 -7.69
C GLY A 31 -3.63 -9.31 -6.80
N GLY A 32 -4.36 -10.25 -6.20
CA GLY A 32 -5.52 -9.95 -5.35
C GLY A 32 -6.85 -10.14 -6.07
N THR A 33 -7.13 -11.35 -6.55
CA THR A 33 -8.45 -11.72 -7.11
C THR A 33 -9.62 -11.49 -6.15
N PHE A 34 -9.35 -11.27 -4.85
CA PHE A 34 -10.35 -10.78 -3.91
C PHE A 34 -11.00 -9.46 -4.33
N ALA A 35 -10.33 -8.65 -5.16
CA ALA A 35 -10.87 -7.41 -5.71
C ALA A 35 -12.15 -7.66 -6.54
N ASP A 36 -12.24 -8.83 -7.17
CA ASP A 36 -13.35 -9.24 -8.03
C ASP A 36 -14.52 -9.88 -7.23
N LEU A 37 -14.38 -10.03 -5.90
CA LEU A 37 -15.44 -10.59 -5.06
C LEU A 37 -16.62 -9.61 -4.92
N PRO A 38 -17.84 -10.12 -4.66
CA PRO A 38 -18.97 -9.30 -4.24
C PRO A 38 -18.61 -8.42 -3.03
N ARG A 39 -19.13 -7.18 -3.01
CA ARG A 39 -18.74 -6.14 -2.04
C ARG A 39 -18.68 -6.63 -0.59
N GLU A 40 -19.71 -7.33 -0.12
CA GLU A 40 -19.77 -7.84 1.26
C GLU A 40 -18.67 -8.87 1.55
N GLN A 41 -18.48 -9.85 0.66
CA GLN A 41 -17.44 -10.87 0.80
C GLN A 41 -16.04 -10.26 0.71
N ARG A 42 -15.87 -9.26 -0.16
CA ARG A 42 -14.62 -8.50 -0.31
C ARG A 42 -14.30 -7.74 0.98
N SER A 43 -15.24 -6.99 1.54
CA SER A 43 -15.04 -6.23 2.77
C SER A 43 -14.66 -7.15 3.94
N ARG A 44 -15.37 -8.27 4.13
CA ARG A 44 -15.03 -9.25 5.18
C ARG A 44 -13.64 -9.84 4.98
N PHE A 45 -13.32 -10.23 3.75
CA PHE A 45 -12.02 -10.79 3.43
C PHE A 45 -10.87 -9.81 3.71
N VAL A 46 -11.02 -8.55 3.29
CA VAL A 46 -9.99 -7.52 3.48
C VAL A 46 -9.84 -7.18 4.96
N ALA A 47 -10.92 -7.09 5.73
CA ALA A 47 -10.89 -6.88 7.17
C ALA A 47 -10.13 -8.00 7.90
N ASP A 48 -10.43 -9.26 7.58
CA ASP A 48 -9.74 -10.42 8.13
C ASP A 48 -8.27 -10.46 7.74
N LEU A 49 -7.95 -10.13 6.48
CA LEU A 49 -6.59 -10.10 5.98
C LEU A 49 -5.76 -9.01 6.69
N CYS A 50 -6.31 -7.81 6.87
CA CYS A 50 -5.64 -6.71 7.58
C CYS A 50 -5.46 -7.02 9.06
N ARG A 51 -6.44 -7.67 9.71
CA ARG A 51 -6.32 -8.13 11.10
C ARG A 51 -5.18 -9.13 11.25
N ASP A 52 -5.12 -10.13 10.37
CA ASP A 52 -4.05 -11.13 10.41
C ASP A 52 -2.69 -10.51 10.12
N ALA A 53 -2.61 -9.57 9.17
CA ALA A 53 -1.35 -8.88 8.85
C ALA A 53 -0.79 -8.11 10.05
N ARG A 54 -1.66 -7.51 10.88
CA ARG A 54 -1.25 -6.81 12.10
C ARG A 54 -0.87 -7.73 13.26
N THR A 55 -1.52 -8.90 13.35
CA THR A 55 -1.41 -9.78 14.53
C THR A 55 -0.47 -10.96 14.36
N VAL A 56 -0.09 -11.30 13.13
CA VAL A 56 0.93 -12.32 12.87
C VAL A 56 2.29 -11.87 13.42
N ASP A 57 3.03 -12.78 14.02
CA ASP A 57 4.38 -12.49 14.51
C ASP A 57 5.45 -12.72 13.40
N ASP A 58 6.61 -12.12 13.59
CA ASP A 58 7.70 -12.23 12.60
C ASP A 58 8.28 -13.65 12.52
N ALA A 59 8.16 -14.44 13.58
CA ALA A 59 8.60 -15.83 13.61
C ALA A 59 7.75 -16.71 12.68
N ASP A 60 6.42 -16.57 12.72
CA ASP A 60 5.48 -17.24 11.84
C ASP A 60 5.68 -16.82 10.39
N LEU A 61 5.90 -15.53 10.12
CA LEU A 61 6.23 -15.06 8.78
C LEU A 61 7.53 -15.68 8.26
N THR A 62 8.56 -15.75 9.11
CA THR A 62 9.86 -16.39 8.77
C THR A 62 9.70 -17.87 8.46
N ASP A 63 8.93 -18.59 9.28
CA ASP A 63 8.63 -20.00 9.06
C ASP A 63 7.85 -20.20 7.76
N MET A 64 6.82 -19.39 7.51
CA MET A 64 6.04 -19.45 6.27
C MET A 64 6.91 -19.20 5.03
N LEU A 65 7.85 -18.25 5.09
CA LEU A 65 8.80 -17.96 4.01
C LEU A 65 9.86 -19.07 3.81
N SER A 66 10.06 -19.93 4.79
CA SER A 66 11.04 -21.03 4.73
C SER A 66 10.44 -22.33 4.18
N LEU A 67 9.12 -22.53 4.31
CA LEU A 67 8.43 -23.72 3.82
C LEU A 67 8.62 -23.91 2.30
N PRO A 68 8.86 -25.13 1.80
CA PRO A 68 9.01 -25.42 0.36
C PRO A 68 7.65 -25.49 -0.36
N ASN A 69 6.75 -24.54 -0.07
CA ASN A 69 5.39 -24.49 -0.59
C ASN A 69 5.03 -23.04 -0.92
N TRP A 70 4.58 -22.80 -2.15
CA TRP A 70 4.28 -21.45 -2.61
C TRP A 70 3.09 -20.80 -1.88
N ARG A 71 2.16 -21.60 -1.34
CA ARG A 71 0.95 -21.08 -0.67
C ARG A 71 1.28 -20.28 0.60
N PRO A 72 2.01 -20.85 1.60
CA PRO A 72 2.43 -20.09 2.76
C PRO A 72 3.33 -18.91 2.38
N ARG A 73 4.26 -19.07 1.42
CA ARG A 73 5.14 -17.95 1.01
C ARG A 73 4.37 -16.79 0.37
N LEU A 74 3.42 -17.09 -0.51
CA LEU A 74 2.52 -16.09 -1.09
C LEU A 74 1.74 -15.37 0.00
N THR A 75 1.13 -16.11 0.94
CA THR A 75 0.37 -15.50 2.03
C THR A 75 1.26 -14.64 2.93
N ALA A 76 2.43 -15.11 3.35
CA ALA A 76 3.36 -14.36 4.18
C ALA A 76 3.76 -13.04 3.52
N ALA A 77 4.10 -13.08 2.22
CA ALA A 77 4.47 -11.88 1.48
C ALA A 77 3.33 -10.84 1.42
N TRP A 78 2.09 -11.28 1.25
CA TRP A 78 0.94 -10.37 1.35
C TRP A 78 0.79 -9.75 2.74
N LEU A 79 0.89 -10.55 3.81
CA LEU A 79 0.79 -10.04 5.18
C LEU A 79 1.91 -9.02 5.49
N ILE A 80 3.14 -9.35 5.07
CA ILE A 80 4.31 -8.47 5.17
C ILE A 80 4.09 -7.15 4.41
N GLY A 81 3.58 -7.23 3.18
CA GLY A 81 3.31 -6.04 2.37
C GLY A 81 2.20 -5.17 2.94
N ILE A 82 1.14 -5.79 3.47
CA ILE A 82 0.01 -5.08 4.10
C ILE A 82 0.48 -4.27 5.29
N ASP A 83 1.23 -4.90 6.19
CA ASP A 83 1.72 -4.28 7.42
C ASP A 83 3.06 -3.54 7.22
N ARG A 84 3.55 -3.48 5.98
CA ARG A 84 4.80 -2.81 5.56
C ARG A 84 6.03 -3.19 6.41
N ARG A 85 6.20 -4.48 6.71
CA ARG A 85 7.33 -4.99 7.52
C ARG A 85 8.64 -5.03 6.73
N THR A 86 9.28 -3.87 6.58
CA THR A 86 10.48 -3.66 5.77
C THR A 86 11.70 -4.48 6.21
N GLY A 87 11.72 -4.99 7.45
CA GLY A 87 12.75 -5.93 7.92
C GLY A 87 12.84 -7.23 7.12
N PHE A 88 11.79 -7.58 6.37
CA PHE A 88 11.79 -8.74 5.47
C PHE A 88 12.29 -8.45 4.05
N ARG A 89 12.66 -7.20 3.73
CA ARG A 89 13.02 -6.79 2.36
C ARG A 89 14.10 -7.68 1.74
N ASP A 90 15.22 -7.86 2.42
CA ASP A 90 16.35 -8.62 1.88
C ASP A 90 15.96 -10.08 1.62
N ARG A 91 15.18 -10.67 2.54
CA ARG A 91 14.68 -12.03 2.39
C ARG A 91 13.72 -12.17 1.21
N LEU A 92 12.81 -11.20 1.04
CA LEU A 92 11.88 -11.19 -0.09
C LEU A 92 12.62 -10.99 -1.43
N ALA A 93 13.65 -10.14 -1.45
CA ALA A 93 14.49 -9.91 -2.62
C ALA A 93 15.25 -11.18 -3.03
N GLU A 94 15.89 -11.86 -2.08
CA GLU A 94 16.57 -13.14 -2.29
C GLU A 94 15.61 -14.17 -2.88
N LEU A 95 14.44 -14.35 -2.26
CA LEU A 95 13.43 -15.31 -2.69
C LEU A 95 12.85 -15.00 -4.07
N LEU A 96 12.64 -13.72 -4.40
CA LEU A 96 12.17 -13.30 -5.72
C LEU A 96 13.22 -13.61 -6.79
N LEU A 97 14.49 -13.28 -6.52
CA LEU A 97 15.60 -13.48 -7.45
C LEU A 97 15.99 -14.94 -7.65
N ALA A 98 15.65 -15.81 -6.69
CA ALA A 98 15.82 -17.26 -6.82
C ALA A 98 14.71 -17.89 -7.67
N SER A 99 13.47 -17.35 -7.60
CA SER A 99 12.31 -17.79 -8.40
C SER A 99 12.03 -19.31 -8.35
N GLU A 100 12.26 -19.93 -7.18
CA GLU A 100 12.20 -21.40 -7.04
C GLU A 100 10.78 -21.97 -6.97
N LEU A 101 9.79 -21.15 -6.64
CA LEU A 101 8.41 -21.58 -6.41
C LEU A 101 7.42 -20.77 -7.23
N ALA A 102 6.64 -21.45 -8.06
CA ALA A 102 5.59 -20.85 -8.87
C ALA A 102 4.61 -20.03 -8.02
N PHE A 103 4.16 -18.88 -8.54
CA PHE A 103 3.20 -17.95 -7.91
C PHE A 103 3.70 -17.18 -6.69
N ALA A 104 4.71 -17.66 -5.97
CA ALA A 104 5.21 -16.98 -4.77
C ALA A 104 5.82 -15.61 -5.10
N GLY A 105 6.46 -15.48 -6.27
CA GLY A 105 7.06 -14.24 -6.75
C GLY A 105 6.05 -13.09 -6.86
N LYS A 106 4.78 -13.38 -7.14
CA LYS A 106 3.69 -12.38 -7.14
C LYS A 106 3.51 -11.71 -5.77
N GLY A 107 3.61 -12.50 -4.70
CA GLY A 107 3.52 -11.99 -3.33
C GLY A 107 4.73 -11.15 -2.97
N TYR A 108 5.94 -11.58 -3.33
CA TYR A 108 7.17 -10.82 -3.05
C TYR A 108 7.18 -9.48 -3.78
N ALA A 109 6.77 -9.48 -5.06
CA ALA A 109 6.65 -8.26 -5.85
C ALA A 109 5.64 -7.28 -5.23
N TYR A 110 4.49 -7.79 -4.75
CA TYR A 110 3.52 -6.99 -4.02
C TYR A 110 4.09 -6.38 -2.73
N ALA A 111 4.83 -7.17 -1.94
CA ALA A 111 5.43 -6.67 -0.71
C ALA A 111 6.45 -5.55 -0.96
N LEU A 112 7.35 -5.75 -1.93
CA LEU A 112 8.34 -4.75 -2.36
C LEU A 112 7.66 -3.48 -2.88
N LEU A 113 6.60 -3.64 -3.68
CA LEU A 113 5.78 -2.51 -4.11
C LEU A 113 5.22 -1.71 -2.93
N ARG A 114 4.67 -2.39 -1.92
CA ARG A 114 4.08 -1.74 -0.73
C ARG A 114 5.12 -1.06 0.17
N PHE A 115 6.37 -1.49 0.13
CA PHE A 115 7.47 -0.79 0.81
C PHE A 115 7.83 0.52 0.10
N GLY A 116 7.77 0.51 -1.23
CA GLY A 116 7.74 1.72 -2.06
C GLY A 116 9.03 2.53 -2.03
N ARG A 117 10.19 1.92 -1.75
CA ARG A 117 11.49 2.60 -1.69
C ARG A 117 12.30 2.40 -2.97
N PRO A 118 13.29 3.27 -3.25
CA PRO A 118 14.15 3.12 -4.43
C PRO A 118 14.82 1.75 -4.54
N GLU A 119 15.19 1.14 -3.40
CA GLU A 119 15.82 -0.19 -3.37
C GLU A 119 14.85 -1.29 -3.85
N ASP A 120 13.55 -1.11 -3.62
CA ASP A 120 12.53 -2.06 -4.06
C ASP A 120 12.43 -2.07 -5.60
N ALA A 121 12.52 -0.89 -6.24
CA ALA A 121 12.57 -0.77 -7.70
C ALA A 121 13.81 -1.45 -8.31
N VAL A 122 14.96 -1.38 -7.62
CA VAL A 122 16.19 -2.06 -8.02
C VAL A 122 16.01 -3.59 -7.99
N VAL A 123 15.35 -4.13 -6.97
CA VAL A 123 15.08 -5.57 -6.87
C VAL A 123 14.13 -6.05 -7.96
N LEU A 124 13.02 -5.34 -8.18
CA LEU A 124 12.06 -5.67 -9.25
C LEU A 124 12.73 -5.61 -10.63
N SER A 125 13.55 -4.58 -10.85
CA SER A 125 14.39 -4.43 -12.04
C SER A 125 15.36 -5.61 -12.25
N ALA A 126 16.09 -6.01 -11.21
CA ALA A 126 17.05 -7.11 -11.29
C ALA A 126 16.37 -8.45 -11.62
N TYR A 127 15.16 -8.68 -11.12
CA TYR A 127 14.36 -9.84 -11.50
C TYR A 127 14.01 -9.81 -13.00
N LEU A 128 13.54 -8.67 -13.50
CA LEU A 128 13.17 -8.52 -14.91
C LEU A 128 14.37 -8.68 -15.84
N ASP A 129 15.54 -8.11 -15.49
CA ASP A 129 16.79 -8.31 -16.21
C ASP A 129 17.15 -9.80 -16.34
N ARG A 130 16.97 -10.57 -15.25
CA ARG A 130 17.32 -11.99 -15.21
C ARG A 130 16.33 -12.87 -15.96
N TYR A 131 15.02 -12.58 -15.86
CA TYR A 131 13.98 -13.52 -16.28
C TYR A 131 13.19 -13.11 -17.53
N LEU A 132 13.22 -11.85 -17.98
CA LEU A 132 12.62 -11.50 -19.28
C LEU A 132 13.31 -12.22 -20.45
N PRO A 133 14.66 -12.31 -20.52
CA PRO A 133 15.34 -12.99 -21.63
C PRO A 133 15.12 -14.52 -21.66
N ARG A 134 14.66 -15.12 -20.57
CA ARG A 134 14.50 -16.58 -20.42
C ARG A 134 13.13 -17.07 -20.89
N LEU A 135 13.00 -17.26 -22.21
CA LEU A 135 11.72 -17.63 -22.85
C LEU A 135 11.17 -19.01 -22.44
N ASP A 136 12.02 -19.87 -21.87
CA ASP A 136 11.69 -21.20 -21.35
C ASP A 136 10.96 -21.17 -19.98
N CYS A 137 10.92 -20.00 -19.32
CA CYS A 137 10.44 -19.87 -17.95
C CYS A 137 9.28 -18.87 -17.83
N PRO A 138 8.01 -19.27 -18.02
CA PRO A 138 6.84 -18.41 -17.84
C PRO A 138 6.55 -18.23 -16.33
N TYR A 139 7.39 -17.43 -15.67
CA TYR A 139 7.29 -17.12 -14.25
C TYR A 139 6.43 -15.86 -14.02
N ASP A 140 6.78 -15.08 -13.00
CA ASP A 140 5.99 -13.93 -12.55
C ASP A 140 6.37 -12.62 -13.25
N GLN A 141 7.01 -12.64 -14.43
CA GLN A 141 7.52 -11.42 -15.09
C GLN A 141 6.44 -10.37 -15.34
N GLY A 142 5.24 -10.76 -15.78
CA GLY A 142 4.14 -9.82 -15.97
C GLY A 142 3.71 -9.14 -14.66
N TYR A 143 3.70 -9.87 -13.55
CA TYR A 143 3.38 -9.29 -12.24
C TYR A 143 4.46 -8.35 -11.75
N VAL A 144 5.74 -8.73 -11.90
CA VAL A 144 6.87 -7.89 -11.51
C VAL A 144 6.93 -6.62 -12.37
N MET A 145 6.62 -6.72 -13.67
CA MET A 145 6.50 -5.55 -14.56
C MET A 145 5.40 -4.61 -14.10
N SER A 146 4.19 -5.13 -13.84
CA SER A 146 3.09 -4.29 -13.35
C SER A 146 3.38 -3.67 -11.98
N ALA A 147 4.07 -4.38 -11.08
CA ALA A 147 4.50 -3.81 -9.81
C ALA A 147 5.51 -2.66 -10.01
N LEU A 148 6.48 -2.82 -10.91
CA LEU A 148 7.46 -1.77 -11.21
C LEU A 148 6.81 -0.55 -11.86
N LEU A 149 5.86 -0.74 -12.77
CA LEU A 149 5.09 0.33 -13.39
C LEU A 149 4.26 1.12 -12.37
N HIS A 150 3.60 0.43 -11.44
CA HIS A 150 2.86 1.09 -10.36
C HIS A 150 3.81 1.86 -9.42
N LEU A 151 5.01 1.32 -9.17
CA LEU A 151 6.02 2.02 -8.38
C LEU A 151 6.54 3.28 -9.08
N ASP A 152 6.75 3.21 -10.40
CA ASP A 152 7.14 4.35 -11.22
C ASP A 152 6.07 5.46 -11.22
N ASP A 153 4.80 5.09 -11.40
CA ASP A 153 3.65 5.98 -11.35
C ASP A 153 3.56 6.71 -10.00
N THR A 154 3.62 5.95 -8.90
CA THR A 154 3.49 6.50 -7.53
C THR A 154 4.70 7.33 -7.09
N ARG A 155 5.89 7.12 -7.66
CA ARG A 155 7.13 7.84 -7.29
C ARG A 155 7.59 8.87 -8.31
N GLY A 156 6.92 8.97 -9.47
CA GLY A 156 7.38 9.79 -10.59
C GLY A 156 8.73 9.32 -11.16
N THR A 157 8.99 8.00 -11.17
CA THR A 157 10.22 7.42 -11.73
C THR A 157 9.95 6.70 -13.05
N THR A 158 11.00 6.21 -13.72
CA THR A 158 10.91 5.56 -15.05
C THR A 158 11.76 4.29 -15.12
N ALA A 159 11.93 3.57 -14.00
CA ALA A 159 12.74 2.37 -13.93
C ALA A 159 12.28 1.26 -14.91
N ALA A 160 10.98 1.16 -15.18
CA ALA A 160 10.39 0.23 -16.14
C ALA A 160 10.72 0.57 -17.60
N ALA A 161 11.01 1.84 -17.92
CA ALA A 161 11.10 2.33 -19.30
C ALA A 161 12.11 1.54 -20.15
N ARG A 162 13.23 1.13 -19.56
CA ARG A 162 14.27 0.35 -20.27
C ARG A 162 13.81 -1.03 -20.76
N PHE A 163 12.78 -1.61 -20.13
CA PHE A 163 12.22 -2.89 -20.56
C PHE A 163 11.17 -2.74 -21.67
N LEU A 164 10.62 -1.54 -21.81
CA LEU A 164 9.50 -1.22 -22.71
C LEU A 164 9.94 -0.47 -23.98
N VAL A 165 11.24 -0.27 -24.18
CA VAL A 165 11.77 0.32 -25.42
C VAL A 165 11.29 -0.48 -26.64
N PRO A 166 11.08 0.16 -27.80
CA PRO A 166 10.68 -0.55 -29.02
C PRO A 166 11.65 -1.69 -29.36
N GLY A 167 11.10 -2.90 -29.55
CA GLY A 167 11.91 -4.11 -29.78
C GLY A 167 12.70 -4.60 -28.54
N GLY A 168 12.46 -4.00 -27.38
CA GLY A 168 13.12 -4.31 -26.12
C GLY A 168 12.62 -5.59 -25.45
N PRO A 169 13.14 -5.90 -24.24
CA PRO A 169 12.94 -7.19 -23.57
C PRO A 169 11.48 -7.61 -23.41
N TRP A 170 10.57 -6.67 -23.13
CA TRP A 170 9.15 -6.97 -23.03
C TRP A 170 8.55 -7.41 -24.36
N LYS A 171 8.76 -6.60 -25.41
CA LYS A 171 8.25 -6.85 -26.76
C LYS A 171 8.78 -8.16 -27.34
N SER A 172 10.05 -8.49 -27.09
CA SER A 172 10.65 -9.76 -27.53
C SER A 172 9.98 -10.98 -26.91
N ARG A 173 9.47 -10.85 -25.67
CA ARG A 173 8.88 -11.96 -24.92
C ARG A 173 7.37 -12.08 -25.09
N TYR A 174 6.66 -10.96 -24.99
CA TYR A 174 5.20 -10.93 -24.89
C TYR A 174 4.53 -10.28 -26.11
N GLY A 175 5.29 -9.85 -27.11
CA GLY A 175 4.73 -9.18 -28.28
C GLY A 175 4.02 -7.88 -27.90
N ASP A 176 2.79 -7.71 -28.37
CA ASP A 176 1.93 -6.55 -28.09
C ASP A 176 1.12 -6.66 -26.80
N ALA A 177 1.40 -7.64 -25.93
CA ALA A 177 0.68 -7.74 -24.67
C ALA A 177 0.96 -6.52 -23.79
N ASP A 178 -0.09 -6.03 -23.13
CA ASP A 178 -0.01 -4.87 -22.23
C ASP A 178 0.85 -5.20 -20.98
N PRO A 179 1.98 -4.49 -20.75
CA PRO A 179 2.81 -4.64 -19.55
C PRO A 179 2.12 -4.20 -18.25
N GLY A 180 1.09 -3.36 -18.37
CA GLY A 180 0.28 -2.85 -17.28
C GLY A 180 -0.97 -3.66 -16.98
N ALA A 181 -1.20 -4.80 -17.65
CA ALA A 181 -2.47 -5.54 -17.55
C ALA A 181 -2.86 -5.94 -16.11
N MET A 182 -1.89 -6.04 -15.19
CA MET A 182 -2.15 -6.33 -13.78
C MET A 182 -2.05 -5.10 -12.86
N CYS A 183 -1.65 -3.94 -13.36
CA CYS A 183 -1.52 -2.70 -12.58
C CYS A 183 -2.85 -2.30 -11.95
N ASP A 184 -3.94 -2.28 -12.73
CA ASP A 184 -5.24 -1.84 -12.23
C ASP A 184 -5.74 -2.74 -11.09
N ARG A 185 -5.52 -4.05 -11.19
CA ARG A 185 -5.87 -4.99 -10.12
C ARG A 185 -5.02 -4.75 -8.86
N ILE A 186 -3.71 -4.55 -9.02
CA ILE A 186 -2.81 -4.26 -7.90
C ILE A 186 -3.22 -2.97 -7.21
N ARG A 187 -3.51 -1.91 -7.98
CA ARG A 187 -3.99 -0.62 -7.49
C ARG A 187 -5.30 -0.76 -6.73
N HIS A 188 -6.27 -1.48 -7.29
CA HIS A 188 -7.56 -1.69 -6.62
C HIS A 188 -7.41 -2.52 -5.33
N ALA A 189 -6.56 -3.56 -5.33
CA ALA A 189 -6.25 -4.32 -4.13
C ALA A 189 -5.60 -3.44 -3.05
N GLU A 190 -4.67 -2.56 -3.42
CA GLU A 190 -4.05 -1.59 -2.52
C GLU A 190 -5.06 -0.61 -1.93
N GLN A 191 -5.93 -0.03 -2.75
CA GLN A 191 -6.99 0.90 -2.31
C GLN A 191 -7.93 0.25 -1.28
N LEU A 192 -8.37 -0.99 -1.53
CA LEU A 192 -9.23 -1.72 -0.60
C LEU A 192 -8.55 -1.96 0.75
N ILE A 193 -7.28 -2.35 0.72
CA ILE A 193 -6.47 -2.59 1.93
C ILE A 193 -6.25 -1.27 2.68
N GLN A 194 -5.92 -0.19 1.98
CA GLN A 194 -5.73 1.12 2.57
C GLN A 194 -7.01 1.62 3.24
N ALA A 195 -8.16 1.50 2.57
CA ALA A 195 -9.46 1.86 3.13
C ALA A 195 -9.80 1.04 4.40
N GLU A 196 -9.45 -0.25 4.44
CA GLU A 196 -9.63 -1.07 5.63
C GLU A 196 -8.69 -0.68 6.78
N GLN A 197 -7.42 -0.44 6.47
CA GLN A 197 -6.43 -0.01 7.46
C GLN A 197 -6.82 1.34 8.07
N VAL A 198 -7.32 2.24 7.24
CA VAL A 198 -7.97 3.49 7.63
C VAL A 198 -9.12 3.24 8.61
N ARG A 199 -10.09 2.40 8.24
CA ARG A 199 -11.30 2.13 9.04
C ARG A 199 -10.95 1.56 10.42
N THR A 200 -9.91 0.73 10.47
CA THR A 200 -9.52 -0.01 11.68
C THR A 200 -8.49 0.69 12.55
N ALA A 201 -7.79 1.72 12.05
CA ALA A 201 -6.78 2.45 12.80
C ALA A 201 -7.37 3.37 13.90
N GLY A 202 -8.70 3.56 13.93
CA GLY A 202 -9.33 4.57 14.76
C GLY A 202 -8.94 5.98 14.32
N VAL A 203 -9.74 6.97 14.68
CA VAL A 203 -9.35 8.38 14.54
C VAL A 203 -9.43 9.00 15.93
N THR A 204 -8.48 9.87 16.24
CA THR A 204 -8.62 10.74 17.40
C THR A 204 -9.82 11.68 17.19
N LEU A 205 -10.33 12.29 18.26
CA LEU A 205 -11.39 13.29 18.14
C LEU A 205 -11.00 14.45 17.20
N VAL A 206 -9.72 14.85 17.22
CA VAL A 206 -9.18 15.91 16.35
C VAL A 206 -9.16 15.45 14.89
N GLU A 207 -8.72 14.22 14.63
CA GLU A 207 -8.75 13.65 13.28
C GLU A 207 -10.18 13.49 12.75
N HIS A 208 -11.13 13.08 13.60
CA HIS A 208 -12.55 13.01 13.23
C HIS A 208 -13.09 14.38 12.82
N PHE A 209 -12.81 15.41 13.62
CA PHE A 209 -13.18 16.78 13.31
C PHE A 209 -12.60 17.23 11.96
N VAL A 210 -11.31 16.99 11.71
CA VAL A 210 -10.71 17.37 10.42
C VAL A 210 -11.42 16.66 9.27
N LEU A 211 -11.77 15.39 9.41
CA LEU A 211 -12.51 14.66 8.37
C LEU A 211 -13.89 15.27 8.11
N GLU A 212 -14.69 15.50 9.16
CA GLU A 212 -16.03 16.10 9.02
C GLU A 212 -16.00 17.46 8.32
N TRP A 213 -14.96 18.25 8.57
CA TRP A 213 -14.83 19.60 8.03
C TRP A 213 -14.00 19.70 6.76
N SER A 214 -13.50 18.59 6.20
CA SER A 214 -12.70 18.59 4.95
C SER A 214 -13.53 18.35 3.68
N ASP A 215 -14.86 18.30 3.77
CA ASP A 215 -15.70 18.14 2.59
C ASP A 215 -15.70 19.42 1.73
N GLY A 216 -15.27 19.33 0.47
CA GLY A 216 -15.30 20.44 -0.48
C GLY A 216 -14.09 21.38 -0.50
N GLY A 217 -12.96 21.02 0.11
CA GLY A 217 -11.70 21.79 0.00
C GLY A 217 -11.56 22.91 1.03
N THR A 218 -11.52 22.55 2.31
CA THR A 218 -11.48 23.49 3.44
C THR A 218 -10.08 24.00 3.71
N HIS A 219 -9.93 25.31 3.89
CA HIS A 219 -8.65 25.93 4.27
C HIS A 219 -8.25 25.60 5.71
N LEU A 220 -6.94 25.48 5.97
CA LEU A 220 -6.42 25.25 7.33
C LEU A 220 -6.90 26.31 8.34
N ALA A 221 -6.96 27.57 7.93
CA ALA A 221 -7.51 28.66 8.75
C ALA A 221 -9.01 28.46 9.07
N GLY A 222 -9.76 27.84 8.14
CA GLY A 222 -11.16 27.46 8.36
C GLY A 222 -11.31 26.39 9.44
N LEU A 223 -10.45 25.36 9.42
CA LEU A 223 -10.43 24.32 10.46
C LEU A 223 -10.16 24.90 11.84
N VAL A 224 -9.19 25.83 11.95
CA VAL A 224 -8.89 26.52 13.22
C VAL A 224 -10.05 27.38 13.68
N THR A 225 -10.69 28.11 12.76
CA THR A 225 -11.84 28.97 13.08
C THR A 225 -12.99 28.15 13.66
N GLU A 226 -13.32 27.01 13.05
CA GLU A 226 -14.38 26.13 13.52
C GLU A 226 -13.99 25.41 14.83
N TRP A 227 -12.73 24.97 14.97
CA TRP A 227 -12.25 24.33 16.21
C TRP A 227 -12.31 25.27 17.41
N VAL A 228 -11.90 26.54 17.24
CA VAL A 228 -11.97 27.56 18.30
C VAL A 228 -13.44 27.90 18.62
N ARG A 229 -14.34 27.86 17.62
CA ARG A 229 -15.77 28.10 17.82
C ARG A 229 -16.42 27.04 18.72
N ASP A 230 -15.92 25.80 18.67
CA ASP A 230 -16.43 24.67 19.46
C ASP A 230 -15.92 24.63 20.91
N GLY A 231 -15.09 25.60 21.32
CA GLY A 231 -14.88 25.91 22.74
C GLY A 231 -13.44 25.86 23.26
N GLU A 232 -12.44 25.60 22.40
CA GLU A 232 -11.03 25.50 22.82
C GLU A 232 -10.28 26.83 22.55
N PRO A 233 -9.91 27.61 23.58
CA PRO A 233 -9.46 29.00 23.38
C PRO A 233 -7.96 29.18 23.11
N ASP A 234 -7.14 28.14 23.26
CA ASP A 234 -5.68 28.24 23.10
C ASP A 234 -5.23 27.96 21.65
N LEU A 235 -5.08 29.04 20.88
CA LEU A 235 -4.81 29.00 19.44
C LEU A 235 -3.50 28.27 19.08
N PRO A 236 -2.34 28.53 19.70
CA PRO A 236 -1.11 27.75 19.47
C PRO A 236 -1.28 26.24 19.70
N HIS A 237 -2.01 25.84 20.74
CA HIS A 237 -2.24 24.43 21.04
C HIS A 237 -3.18 23.79 20.01
N ALA A 238 -4.26 24.49 19.64
CA ALA A 238 -5.18 24.04 18.60
C ALA A 238 -4.48 23.83 17.25
N ILE A 239 -3.63 24.78 16.84
CA ILE A 239 -2.83 24.67 15.61
C ILE A 239 -1.93 23.43 15.66
N SER A 240 -1.26 23.16 16.77
CA SER A 240 -0.42 21.98 16.92
C SER A 240 -1.22 20.68 16.77
N LEU A 241 -2.38 20.58 17.41
CA LEU A 241 -3.24 19.39 17.35
C LEU A 241 -3.78 19.16 15.94
N LEU A 242 -4.26 20.22 15.29
CA LEU A 242 -4.79 20.14 13.92
C LEU A 242 -3.67 19.84 12.91
N ALA A 243 -2.47 20.38 13.08
CA ALA A 243 -1.31 20.07 12.25
C ALA A 243 -0.92 18.60 12.34
N ASP A 244 -0.85 18.05 13.55
CA ASP A 244 -0.58 16.63 13.77
C ASP A 244 -1.68 15.75 13.14
N ALA A 245 -2.96 16.14 13.28
CA ALA A 245 -4.09 15.44 12.69
C ALA A 245 -4.05 15.47 11.15
N VAL A 246 -3.88 16.64 10.53
CA VAL A 246 -3.78 16.78 9.06
C VAL A 246 -2.59 15.98 8.52
N ALA A 247 -1.42 16.04 9.18
CA ALA A 247 -0.26 15.26 8.78
C ALA A 247 -0.51 13.74 8.92
N SER A 248 -1.19 13.32 9.99
CA SER A 248 -1.58 11.92 10.21
C SER A 248 -2.55 11.41 9.15
N LEU A 249 -3.64 12.14 8.92
CA LEU A 249 -4.67 11.81 7.93
C LEU A 249 -4.11 11.81 6.50
N GLY A 250 -3.26 12.78 6.16
CA GLY A 250 -2.56 12.82 4.87
C GLY A 250 -1.65 11.60 4.66
N ARG A 251 -0.90 11.17 5.68
CA ARG A 251 -0.09 9.93 5.63
C ARG A 251 -0.92 8.66 5.48
N ARG A 252 -2.14 8.67 6.03
CA ARG A 252 -3.11 7.57 5.90
C ARG A 252 -3.88 7.61 4.58
N GLY A 253 -3.73 8.68 3.79
CA GLY A 253 -4.43 8.93 2.53
C GLY A 253 -5.92 9.19 2.71
N LEU A 254 -6.30 9.75 3.86
CA LEU A 254 -7.68 10.09 4.19
C LEU A 254 -8.10 11.48 3.70
N ILE A 255 -7.11 12.35 3.58
CA ILE A 255 -7.26 13.67 3.01
C ILE A 255 -6.14 13.91 2.00
N GLU A 256 -6.41 14.73 1.02
CA GLU A 256 -5.40 15.36 0.17
C GLU A 256 -5.18 16.79 0.64
N VAL A 257 -3.92 17.23 0.61
CA VAL A 257 -3.53 18.58 1.01
C VAL A 257 -3.12 19.35 -0.24
N TYR A 258 -3.58 20.59 -0.34
CA TYR A 258 -3.42 21.46 -1.51
C TYR A 258 -2.79 22.78 -1.08
N ALA A 259 -1.77 23.22 -1.80
CA ALA A 259 -1.27 24.60 -1.78
C ALA A 259 -1.48 25.19 -3.18
N ASP A 260 -0.41 25.38 -3.96
CA ASP A 260 -0.48 25.69 -5.41
C ASP A 260 -0.79 24.45 -6.28
N GLY A 261 -1.13 23.33 -5.63
CA GLY A 261 -1.37 22.02 -6.21
C GLY A 261 -1.34 20.92 -5.13
N PRO A 262 -1.54 19.64 -5.51
CA PRO A 262 -1.47 18.52 -4.58
C PRO A 262 -0.09 18.42 -3.91
N VAL A 263 -0.08 18.32 -2.58
CA VAL A 263 1.14 18.26 -1.77
C VAL A 263 1.54 16.78 -1.55
N PRO A 264 2.77 16.38 -1.90
CA PRO A 264 3.28 15.04 -1.63
C PRO A 264 3.24 14.68 -0.14
N THR A 265 2.91 13.44 0.18
CA THR A 265 2.69 12.97 1.57
C THR A 265 3.87 13.23 2.52
N ASP A 266 5.10 13.16 2.03
CA ASP A 266 6.32 13.43 2.79
C ASP A 266 6.55 14.93 3.07
N GLN A 267 5.90 15.81 2.31
CA GLN A 267 5.97 17.26 2.47
C GLN A 267 4.84 17.83 3.33
N ILE A 268 3.76 17.07 3.56
CA ILE A 268 2.62 17.53 4.36
C ILE A 268 3.06 17.94 5.77
N GLY A 269 3.85 17.12 6.45
CA GLY A 269 4.28 17.39 7.84
C GLY A 269 5.01 18.72 8.01
N PRO A 270 6.10 18.97 7.25
CA PRO A 270 6.79 20.26 7.25
C PRO A 270 5.89 21.44 6.88
N LEU A 271 4.96 21.26 5.91
CA LEU A 271 4.05 22.30 5.46
C LEU A 271 3.08 22.73 6.56
N VAL A 272 2.43 21.77 7.22
CA VAL A 272 1.39 22.05 8.23
C VAL A 272 1.98 22.44 9.58
N ALA A 273 3.28 22.24 9.78
CA ALA A 273 3.99 22.69 10.98
C ALA A 273 4.25 24.20 11.02
N ASP A 274 4.11 24.92 9.89
CA ASP A 274 4.26 26.38 9.82
C ASP A 274 2.98 27.08 10.31
N PRO A 275 2.99 27.74 11.50
CA PRO A 275 1.80 28.37 12.06
C PRO A 275 1.23 29.49 11.19
N SER A 276 2.04 30.11 10.32
CA SER A 276 1.58 31.20 9.44
C SER A 276 0.55 30.72 8.42
N ARG A 277 0.54 29.42 8.09
CA ARG A 277 -0.40 28.76 7.17
C ARG A 277 -1.80 28.56 7.76
N TRP A 278 -1.93 28.71 9.07
CA TRP A 278 -3.18 28.54 9.81
C TRP A 278 -3.89 29.87 10.09
N SER A 279 -3.24 30.99 9.74
CA SER A 279 -3.80 32.32 9.95
C SER A 279 -4.92 32.62 8.95
N PRO A 280 -6.08 33.15 9.40
CA PRO A 280 -7.11 33.69 8.50
C PRO A 280 -6.60 34.84 7.63
N ASP A 281 -5.57 35.55 8.10
CA ASP A 281 -4.93 36.66 7.41
C ASP A 281 -3.75 36.22 6.53
N ALA A 282 -3.54 34.91 6.35
CA ALA A 282 -2.49 34.40 5.47
C ALA A 282 -2.73 34.92 4.03
N PRO A 283 -1.69 35.40 3.34
CA PRO A 283 -1.85 35.83 1.96
C PRO A 283 -2.28 34.66 1.07
N ALA A 284 -2.96 34.94 -0.04
CA ALA A 284 -3.63 33.92 -0.85
C ALA A 284 -2.67 32.87 -1.46
N ASP A 285 -1.42 33.26 -1.72
CA ASP A 285 -0.31 32.38 -2.13
C ASP A 285 0.21 31.48 -0.98
N HIS A 286 -0.27 31.72 0.24
CA HIS A 286 0.03 30.92 1.42
C HIS A 286 -1.11 29.99 1.83
N ALA A 287 -2.25 30.04 1.13
CA ALA A 287 -3.42 29.26 1.46
C ALA A 287 -3.15 27.76 1.28
N VAL A 288 -3.36 27.00 2.35
CA VAL A 288 -3.34 25.53 2.32
C VAL A 288 -4.76 25.05 2.55
N ALA A 289 -5.22 24.13 1.72
CA ALA A 289 -6.54 23.50 1.81
C ALA A 289 -6.41 21.99 1.96
N VAL A 290 -7.46 21.38 2.53
CA VAL A 290 -7.58 19.94 2.66
C VAL A 290 -8.91 19.48 2.06
N SER A 291 -8.89 18.34 1.39
CA SER A 291 -10.10 17.71 0.85
C SER A 291 -10.13 16.23 1.23
N LEU A 292 -11.33 15.70 1.46
CA LEU A 292 -11.51 14.25 1.61
C LEU A 292 -11.10 13.51 0.34
N THR A 293 -10.39 12.39 0.51
CA THR A 293 -10.24 11.39 -0.54
C THR A 293 -11.48 10.49 -0.58
N GLU A 294 -11.59 9.62 -1.59
CA GLU A 294 -12.63 8.57 -1.59
C GLU A 294 -12.55 7.68 -0.34
N ALA A 295 -11.34 7.42 0.17
CA ALA A 295 -11.14 6.66 1.40
C ALA A 295 -11.57 7.42 2.66
N GLY A 296 -11.38 8.75 2.70
CA GLY A 296 -11.87 9.63 3.77
C GLY A 296 -13.38 9.78 3.77
N ALA A 297 -13.99 9.98 2.60
CA ALA A 297 -15.44 10.04 2.47
C ALA A 297 -16.11 8.71 2.86
N ALA A 298 -15.46 7.57 2.60
CA ALA A 298 -15.96 6.26 3.03
C ALA A 298 -15.72 5.95 4.52
N PHE A 299 -14.96 6.79 5.24
CA PHE A 299 -14.73 6.66 6.66
C PHE A 299 -15.85 7.31 7.49
N LEU A 300 -16.37 8.45 7.05
CA LEU A 300 -17.54 9.15 7.62
C LEU A 300 -18.85 8.40 7.30
#